data_AF-U5LG54-F1
#
_entry.id   AF-U5LG54-F1
#
_cell.length_a   1.000
_cell.length_b   1.000
_cell.length_c   1.000
_cell.angle_alpha   90.00
_cell.angle_beta   90.00
_cell.angle_gamma   90.00
#
_symmetry.space_group_name_H-M   'P 1'
#
loop_
_entity.id
_entity.type
_entity.pdbx_description
1 polymer ?
#
loop_
_entity_poly.entity_id
_entity_poly.type
_entity_poly.pdbx_seq_one_letter_code
_entity_poly.pdbx_strand_id
1 'polypeptide(L)'
;MRKFIAFDIGGTLLKYGVLAEDGTFMEKFESPTEAFLGGTAIIEKVKAFGKNLMAQHDISGICISSAGQVDSKKGEILYASDLIPEYTGMKVKQELESWFGLPVEVENDVNCAGLAESWIGTGKDAKSLFCLTVGTGIGGSYILDNKLHTGHSFSGGEIGYIPIEGDQFQELASTRTLIRNVAKRIGLEESELDGKLIFEKAQAGDEVCKEEIERLAYYLSKGIATIAYMMNPEMIIIGGGITVQKDYLYPIIKKHLKKDIIEPILSQTKIEIARNLNDAGMIGALRHFLLQETLQPLKSITTMIESNKHKLTKREELIAKYIISNVESVPNKTISELSKQINVSEATITRFCQKLEFGSYNKLRLMAKEASVSTRLHEQSDMPGLTEVKETYSSMLKKFDALHITNDMEQLNKLVAGSEQVYLYGINEMSHVAEQLKFKLLKLGIRADAFLTPYQMEMSVQTLTRKTAVVGLNTTGYAQEVIGMLETAKKAGCKTIGITSQQDSPLAHASDLRLLIPSAGDIAGDSSSIEEVSALYLVDIILKELQAGLKQKERKEII
;
A
#
# COMPACT_ATOMS: atom_id res chain seq x y z
N MET A 1 19.88 -6.13 7.52
CA MET A 1 18.63 -5.48 7.97
C MET A 1 18.39 -4.28 7.11
N ARG A 2 17.12 -3.98 6.83
CA ARG A 2 16.75 -2.74 6.12
C ARG A 2 17.07 -1.52 6.99
N LYS A 3 17.35 -0.40 6.33
CA LYS A 3 17.62 0.90 6.96
C LYS A 3 16.58 1.90 6.53
N PHE A 4 16.20 2.77 7.45
CA PHE A 4 15.16 3.77 7.25
C PHE A 4 15.67 5.13 7.74
N ILE A 5 15.33 6.19 7.02
CA ILE A 5 15.52 7.54 7.56
C ILE A 5 14.26 7.88 8.35
N ALA A 6 14.41 8.30 9.60
CA ALA A 6 13.31 8.84 10.38
C ALA A 6 13.51 10.33 10.62
N PHE A 7 12.41 11.08 10.55
CA PHE A 7 12.30 12.48 10.92
C PHE A 7 11.27 12.62 12.04
N ASP A 8 11.56 13.47 13.02
CA ASP A 8 10.65 13.91 14.06
C ASP A 8 10.57 15.44 14.02
N ILE A 9 9.50 15.93 13.40
CA ILE A 9 9.25 17.34 13.12
C ILE A 9 8.52 17.95 14.33
N GLY A 10 9.30 18.39 15.33
CA GLY A 10 8.77 19.15 16.46
C GLY A 10 8.71 20.65 16.18
N GLY A 11 7.99 21.41 17.02
CA GLY A 11 7.89 22.87 16.87
C GLY A 11 9.22 23.62 17.09
N THR A 12 10.12 23.08 17.91
CA THR A 12 11.42 23.72 18.23
C THR A 12 12.60 23.03 17.55
N LEU A 13 12.62 21.69 17.57
CA LEU A 13 13.71 20.88 17.02
C LEU A 13 13.17 19.89 16.00
N LEU A 14 13.90 19.79 14.88
CA LEU A 14 13.78 18.74 13.89
C LEU A 14 14.87 17.72 14.20
N LYS A 15 14.46 16.55 14.70
CA LYS A 15 15.38 15.42 14.92
C LYS A 15 15.30 14.48 13.74
N TYR A 16 16.43 13.89 13.38
CA TYR A 16 16.48 12.97 12.25
C TYR A 16 17.65 12.00 12.39
N GLY A 17 17.57 10.88 11.68
CA GLY A 17 18.60 9.86 11.75
C GLY A 17 18.30 8.66 10.89
N VAL A 18 19.19 7.67 10.97
CA VAL A 18 19.04 6.39 10.30
C VAL A 18 18.79 5.32 11.35
N LEU A 19 17.70 4.57 11.19
CA LEU A 19 17.36 3.42 12.04
C LEU A 19 17.43 2.13 11.24
N ALA A 20 17.86 1.06 11.91
CA ALA A 20 17.66 -0.29 11.43
C ALA A 20 16.20 -0.73 11.67
N GLU A 21 15.76 -1.74 10.93
CA GLU A 21 14.40 -2.31 10.96
C GLU A 21 13.89 -2.75 12.36
N ASP A 22 14.77 -3.00 13.33
CA ASP A 22 14.42 -3.35 14.72
C ASP A 22 14.30 -2.14 15.65
N GLY A 23 14.44 -0.91 15.12
CA GLY A 23 14.42 0.33 15.90
C GLY A 23 15.78 0.76 16.46
N THR A 24 16.87 0.08 16.12
CA THR A 24 18.21 0.49 16.55
C THR A 24 18.70 1.71 15.77
N PHE A 25 19.13 2.77 16.46
CA PHE A 25 19.76 3.93 15.84
C PHE A 25 21.15 3.61 15.31
N MET A 26 21.40 3.96 14.05
CA MET A 26 22.72 3.95 13.43
C MET A 26 23.37 5.32 13.50
N GLU A 27 22.58 6.35 13.23
CA GLU A 27 22.99 7.75 13.28
C GLU A 27 21.83 8.61 13.77
N LYS A 28 22.16 9.71 14.46
CA LYS A 28 21.18 10.62 15.05
C LYS A 28 21.70 12.04 15.05
N PHE A 29 20.85 12.96 14.62
CA PHE A 29 21.14 14.37 14.48
C PHE A 29 19.94 15.20 14.96
N GLU A 30 20.19 16.48 15.24
CA GLU A 30 19.16 17.47 15.56
C GLU A 30 19.51 18.81 14.94
N SER A 31 18.48 19.58 14.60
CA SER A 31 18.59 20.94 14.06
C SER A 31 17.41 21.77 14.55
N PRO A 32 17.54 23.09 14.71
CA PRO A 32 16.39 23.97 14.88
C PRO A 32 15.36 23.76 13.75
N THR A 33 14.09 23.59 14.11
CA THR A 33 12.99 23.48 13.13
C THR A 33 12.83 24.79 12.36
N GLU A 34 12.91 25.92 13.07
CA GLU A 34 12.54 27.25 12.56
C GLU A 34 11.10 27.27 12.04
N ALA A 35 10.18 26.74 12.86
CA ALA A 35 8.76 26.58 12.56
C ALA A 35 8.08 27.85 12.00
N PHE A 36 8.51 29.03 12.48
CA PHE A 36 8.02 30.33 12.02
C PHE A 36 8.29 30.63 10.53
N LEU A 37 9.20 29.90 9.88
CA LEU A 37 9.45 29.98 8.44
C LEU A 37 8.42 29.21 7.60
N GLY A 38 7.54 28.45 8.25
CA GLY A 38 6.42 27.74 7.63
C GLY A 38 6.73 26.33 7.15
N GLY A 39 5.68 25.62 6.76
CA GLY A 39 5.71 24.21 6.38
C GLY A 39 6.66 23.91 5.21
N THR A 40 6.65 24.75 4.18
CA THR A 40 7.54 24.62 3.02
C THR A 40 9.02 24.61 3.41
N ALA A 41 9.44 25.52 4.30
CA ALA A 41 10.83 25.60 4.76
C ALA A 41 11.25 24.35 5.55
N ILE A 42 10.34 23.79 6.36
CA ILE A 42 10.57 22.54 7.08
C ILE A 42 10.77 21.38 6.09
N ILE A 43 9.91 21.26 5.09
CA ILE A 43 9.99 20.19 4.09
C ILE A 43 11.28 20.29 3.26
N GLU A 44 11.73 21.50 2.91
CA GLU A 44 13.03 21.69 2.25
C GLU A 44 14.22 21.23 3.13
N LYS A 45 14.17 21.45 4.45
CA LYS A 45 15.17 20.90 5.37
C LYS A 45 15.14 19.38 5.40
N VAL A 46 13.94 18.77 5.47
CA VAL A 46 13.76 17.32 5.42
C VAL A 46 14.36 16.75 4.14
N LYS A 47 14.11 17.37 2.98
CA LYS A 47 14.71 17.00 1.69
C LYS A 47 16.23 17.07 1.72
N ALA A 48 16.79 18.16 2.23
CA ALA A 48 18.24 18.38 2.30
C ALA A 48 18.94 17.35 3.21
N PHE A 49 18.41 17.14 4.43
CA PHE A 49 18.96 16.18 5.37
C PHE A 49 18.80 14.74 4.89
N GLY A 50 17.63 14.39 4.33
CA GLY A 50 17.39 13.05 3.79
C GLY A 50 18.32 12.72 2.62
N LYS A 51 18.57 13.67 1.72
CA LYS A 51 19.50 13.49 0.60
C LYS A 51 20.92 13.20 1.09
N ASN A 52 21.39 13.90 2.13
CA ASN A 52 22.71 13.67 2.70
C ASN A 52 22.84 12.27 3.31
N LEU A 53 21.81 11.78 4.02
CA LEU A 53 21.80 10.44 4.60
C LEU A 53 21.70 9.33 3.53
N MET A 54 20.91 9.53 2.48
CA MET A 54 20.82 8.60 1.34
C MET A 54 22.13 8.47 0.57
N ALA A 55 23.00 9.47 0.60
CA ALA A 55 24.32 9.38 -0.03
C ALA A 55 25.26 8.42 0.72
N GLN A 56 24.97 8.11 1.99
CA GLN A 56 25.82 7.32 2.88
C GLN A 56 25.23 5.93 3.19
N HIS A 57 23.93 5.75 3.02
CA HIS A 57 23.22 4.53 3.36
C HIS A 57 22.29 4.08 2.23
N ASP A 58 22.14 2.76 2.09
CA ASP A 58 21.08 2.17 1.27
C ASP A 58 19.77 2.17 2.08
N ILE A 59 18.84 3.05 1.71
CA ILE A 59 17.61 3.36 2.47
C ILE A 59 16.40 2.71 1.81
N SER A 60 15.60 2.02 2.61
CA SER A 60 14.39 1.31 2.17
C SER A 60 13.10 2.14 2.27
N GLY A 61 13.11 3.22 3.04
CA GLY A 61 11.95 4.10 3.21
C GLY A 61 12.22 5.29 4.13
N ILE A 62 11.31 6.26 4.10
CA ILE A 62 11.33 7.45 4.96
C ILE A 62 10.14 7.42 5.92
N CYS A 63 10.40 7.67 7.20
CA CYS A 63 9.42 7.62 8.26
C CYS A 63 9.31 9.01 8.91
N ILE A 64 8.11 9.57 9.03
CA ILE A 64 7.92 10.92 9.58
C ILE A 64 6.96 10.89 10.77
N SER A 65 7.48 11.34 11.92
CA SER A 65 6.72 11.85 13.06
C SER A 65 6.52 13.34 12.85
N SER A 66 5.26 13.79 12.84
CA SER A 66 4.89 15.15 12.49
C SER A 66 4.11 15.82 13.62
N ALA A 67 4.40 17.10 13.86
CA ALA A 67 3.49 17.96 14.58
C ALA A 67 2.16 18.13 13.81
N GLY A 68 1.08 18.41 14.56
CA GLY A 68 -0.25 18.62 14.00
C GLY A 68 -1.04 17.33 13.78
N GLN A 69 -2.28 17.50 13.35
CA GLN A 69 -3.19 16.42 12.99
C GLN A 69 -2.83 15.89 11.60
N VAL A 70 -2.71 14.57 11.47
CA VAL A 70 -2.28 13.90 10.23
C VAL A 70 -3.35 12.94 9.74
N ASP A 71 -3.76 13.05 8.48
CA ASP A 71 -4.44 11.94 7.78
C ASP A 71 -3.37 10.91 7.45
N SER A 72 -3.18 9.93 8.33
CA SER A 72 -2.10 8.94 8.16
C SER A 72 -2.33 7.96 7.00
N LYS A 73 -3.52 7.93 6.38
CA LYS A 73 -3.73 7.17 5.14
C LYS A 73 -3.12 7.88 3.94
N LYS A 74 -3.29 9.21 3.88
CA LYS A 74 -2.76 10.04 2.77
C LYS A 74 -1.38 10.63 3.06
N GLY A 75 -0.99 10.69 4.34
CA GLY A 75 0.18 11.42 4.81
C GLY A 75 0.08 12.94 4.57
N GLU A 76 -1.09 13.50 4.86
CA GLU A 76 -1.41 14.94 4.72
C GLU A 76 -1.62 15.58 6.11
N ILE A 77 -1.16 16.81 6.28
CA ILE A 77 -1.40 17.59 7.50
C ILE A 77 -2.81 18.18 7.44
N LEU A 78 -3.72 17.68 8.27
CA LEU A 78 -5.11 18.15 8.34
C LEU A 78 -5.24 19.48 9.09
N TYR A 79 -4.44 19.65 10.13
CA TYR A 79 -4.42 20.85 10.94
C TYR A 79 -3.09 21.00 11.66
N ALA A 80 -2.51 22.19 11.63
CA ALA A 80 -1.36 22.58 12.43
C ALA A 80 -1.63 23.93 13.08
N SER A 81 -1.04 24.15 14.25
CA SER A 81 -1.11 25.46 14.92
C SER A 81 -0.42 26.54 14.09
N ASP A 82 -0.82 27.80 14.29
CA ASP A 82 -0.23 28.99 13.63
C ASP A 82 1.27 29.17 13.88
N LEU A 83 1.86 28.43 14.82
CA LEU A 83 3.30 28.35 15.02
C LEU A 83 4.07 27.80 13.80
N ILE A 84 3.39 27.04 12.93
CA ILE A 84 3.94 26.54 11.67
C ILE A 84 3.07 27.06 10.51
N PRO A 85 3.33 28.28 10.01
CA PRO A 85 2.55 28.86 8.92
C PRO A 85 2.51 27.95 7.69
N GLU A 86 1.37 27.92 6.99
CA GLU A 86 1.21 27.18 5.72
C GLU A 86 1.46 25.65 5.81
N TYR A 87 1.46 25.06 7.02
CA TYR A 87 1.66 23.62 7.17
C TYR A 87 0.37 22.82 6.98
N THR A 88 -0.77 23.38 7.39
CA THR A 88 -2.10 22.79 7.15
C THR A 88 -2.36 22.64 5.65
N GLY A 89 -2.78 21.44 5.24
CA GLY A 89 -3.05 21.07 3.84
C GLY A 89 -1.83 20.55 3.07
N MET A 90 -0.64 20.50 3.69
CA MET A 90 0.55 19.97 3.01
C MET A 90 0.46 18.45 2.83
N LYS A 91 0.65 18.00 1.59
CA LYS A 91 0.69 16.59 1.19
C LYS A 91 2.09 16.01 1.35
N VAL A 92 2.57 15.98 2.60
CA VAL A 92 3.95 15.63 2.97
C VAL A 92 4.40 14.30 2.35
N LYS A 93 3.58 13.26 2.46
CA LYS A 93 3.91 11.94 1.87
C LYS A 93 4.13 12.03 0.37
N GLN A 94 3.15 12.55 -0.36
CA GLN A 94 3.22 12.64 -1.83
C GLN A 94 4.43 13.45 -2.29
N GLU A 95 4.69 14.58 -1.63
CA GLU A 95 5.82 15.45 -1.99
C GLU A 95 7.16 14.77 -1.78
N LEU A 96 7.33 14.08 -0.65
CA LEU A 96 8.59 13.41 -0.32
C LEU A 96 8.78 12.09 -1.07
N GLU A 97 7.71 11.35 -1.38
CA GLU A 97 7.78 10.18 -2.27
C GLU A 97 8.25 10.58 -3.66
N SER A 98 7.70 11.68 -4.21
CA SER A 98 8.12 12.24 -5.50
C SER A 98 9.58 12.67 -5.51
N TRP A 99 10.05 13.27 -4.40
CA TRP A 99 11.43 13.75 -4.28
C TRP A 99 12.45 12.63 -4.08
N PHE A 100 12.20 11.69 -3.17
CA PHE A 100 13.15 10.64 -2.80
C PHE A 100 13.05 9.39 -3.69
N GLY A 101 11.92 9.18 -4.37
CA GLY A 101 11.64 7.95 -5.12
C GLY A 101 11.52 6.71 -4.20
N LEU A 102 11.25 6.93 -2.92
CA LEU A 102 11.12 5.91 -1.89
C LEU A 102 9.75 5.99 -1.22
N PRO A 103 9.24 4.90 -0.64
CA PRO A 103 8.02 4.95 0.15
C PRO A 103 8.18 5.88 1.36
N VAL A 104 7.15 6.66 1.64
CA VAL A 104 7.11 7.56 2.80
C VAL A 104 5.85 7.28 3.62
N GLU A 105 5.98 7.23 4.93
CA GLU A 105 4.82 7.21 5.83
C GLU A 105 4.92 8.33 6.86
N VAL A 106 3.77 8.93 7.16
CA VAL A 106 3.66 10.14 8.00
C VAL A 106 2.58 9.89 9.06
N GLU A 107 2.92 10.16 10.31
CA GLU A 107 2.00 10.03 11.45
C GLU A 107 2.24 11.15 12.46
N ASN A 108 1.22 11.45 13.27
CA ASN A 108 1.32 12.41 14.36
C ASN A 108 2.37 11.98 15.41
N ASP A 109 3.02 12.96 16.02
CA ASP A 109 4.09 12.80 17.01
C ASP A 109 3.68 12.03 18.27
N VAL A 110 2.52 12.33 18.85
CA VAL A 110 1.98 11.63 20.03
C VAL A 110 1.62 10.19 19.69
N ASN A 111 1.06 9.97 18.49
CA ASN A 111 0.79 8.64 17.98
C ASN A 111 2.09 7.83 17.78
N CYS A 112 3.13 8.45 17.25
CA CYS A 112 4.46 7.85 17.15
C CYS A 112 5.00 7.48 18.54
N ALA A 113 4.89 8.37 19.53
CA ALA A 113 5.31 8.08 20.89
C ALA A 113 4.59 6.85 21.47
N GLY A 114 3.27 6.75 21.30
CA GLY A 114 2.49 5.58 21.70
C GLY A 114 2.92 4.29 20.99
N LEU A 115 3.18 4.35 19.69
CA LEU A 115 3.67 3.23 18.89
C LEU A 115 5.05 2.75 19.34
N ALA A 116 5.98 3.67 19.63
CA ALA A 116 7.31 3.31 20.14
C ALA A 116 7.23 2.57 21.47
N GLU A 117 6.40 3.06 22.41
CA GLU A 117 6.20 2.42 23.71
C GLU A 117 5.51 1.07 23.61
N SER A 118 4.59 0.90 22.66
CA SER A 118 3.93 -0.38 22.37
C SER A 118 4.82 -1.43 21.71
N TRP A 119 5.96 -1.02 21.14
CA TRP A 119 6.80 -1.91 20.34
C TRP A 119 8.07 -2.34 21.06
N ILE A 120 8.92 -1.38 21.44
CA ILE A 120 10.22 -1.66 22.10
C ILE A 120 10.35 -0.98 23.46
N GLY A 121 9.32 -0.22 23.88
CA GLY A 121 9.27 0.47 25.16
C GLY A 121 8.57 -0.30 26.27
N THR A 122 8.01 0.45 27.21
CA THR A 122 7.42 -0.08 28.47
C THR A 122 6.17 -0.93 28.22
N GLY A 123 5.43 -0.64 27.16
CA GLY A 123 4.15 -1.26 26.81
C GLY A 123 4.24 -2.47 25.87
N LYS A 124 5.44 -2.99 25.55
CA LYS A 124 5.64 -4.03 24.52
C LYS A 124 4.79 -5.30 24.66
N ASP A 125 4.40 -5.64 25.89
CA ASP A 125 3.64 -6.86 26.21
C ASP A 125 2.16 -6.56 26.51
N ALA A 126 1.76 -5.27 26.52
CA ALA A 126 0.39 -4.84 26.79
C ALA A 126 -0.45 -4.91 25.51
N LYS A 127 -1.67 -5.44 25.62
CA LYS A 127 -2.60 -5.51 24.49
C LYS A 127 -3.43 -4.24 24.33
N SER A 128 -3.69 -3.54 25.42
CA SER A 128 -4.32 -2.22 25.41
C SER A 128 -3.50 -1.25 26.24
N LEU A 129 -3.07 -0.16 25.61
CA LEU A 129 -2.30 0.88 26.29
C LEU A 129 -2.71 2.26 25.81
N PHE A 130 -2.69 3.21 26.74
CA PHE A 130 -2.85 4.63 26.45
C PHE A 130 -1.56 5.36 26.78
N CYS A 131 -0.93 5.99 25.80
CA CYS A 131 0.23 6.85 26.00
C CYS A 131 -0.25 8.29 26.20
N LEU A 132 0.06 8.88 27.35
CA LEU A 132 -0.23 10.27 27.72
C LEU A 132 1.08 11.06 27.67
N THR A 133 1.22 11.99 26.73
CA THR A 133 2.42 12.84 26.62
C THR A 133 2.17 14.18 27.32
N VAL A 134 3.05 14.54 28.27
CA VAL A 134 2.98 15.80 29.02
C VAL A 134 4.19 16.67 28.68
N GLY A 135 3.95 17.71 27.89
CA GLY A 135 4.97 18.64 27.40
C GLY A 135 4.48 20.08 27.45
N THR A 136 4.69 20.82 26.36
CA THR A 136 4.10 22.17 26.17
C THR A 136 2.58 22.14 26.16
N GLY A 137 2.00 21.04 25.66
CA GLY A 137 0.58 20.67 25.79
C GLY A 137 0.42 19.26 26.36
N ILE A 138 -0.77 18.70 26.20
CA ILE A 138 -1.07 17.31 26.58
C ILE A 138 -1.66 16.57 25.38
N GLY A 139 -1.04 15.45 25.01
CA GLY A 139 -1.51 14.57 23.96
C GLY A 139 -1.82 13.17 24.48
N GLY A 140 -2.66 12.44 23.74
CA GLY A 140 -2.96 11.05 24.02
C GLY A 140 -2.88 10.18 22.76
N SER A 141 -2.43 8.95 22.92
CA SER A 141 -2.47 7.93 21.87
C SER A 141 -2.95 6.60 22.45
N TYR A 142 -3.93 5.99 21.79
CA TYR A 142 -4.49 4.71 22.22
C TYR A 142 -4.07 3.59 21.26
N ILE A 143 -3.44 2.56 21.80
CA ILE A 143 -3.07 1.34 21.07
C ILE A 143 -3.90 0.18 21.62
N LEU A 144 -4.58 -0.53 20.72
CA LEU A 144 -5.38 -1.71 21.03
C LEU A 144 -5.01 -2.83 20.06
N ASP A 145 -4.68 -4.00 20.58
CA ASP A 145 -4.25 -5.18 19.83
C ASP A 145 -3.10 -4.85 18.84
N ASN A 146 -2.09 -4.11 19.33
CA ASN A 146 -0.94 -3.62 18.55
C ASN A 146 -1.32 -2.71 17.36
N LYS A 147 -2.53 -2.14 17.36
CA LYS A 147 -2.98 -1.20 16.35
C LYS A 147 -3.23 0.17 16.97
N LEU A 148 -2.71 1.19 16.31
CA LEU A 148 -3.01 2.57 16.64
C LEU A 148 -4.47 2.87 16.33
N HIS A 149 -5.18 3.45 17.31
CA HIS A 149 -6.56 3.85 17.16
C HIS A 149 -6.66 5.36 16.89
N THR A 150 -6.57 5.75 15.62
CA THR A 150 -6.54 7.16 15.16
C THR A 150 -7.89 7.87 15.25
N GLY A 151 -8.99 7.16 15.48
CA GLY A 151 -10.35 7.71 15.41
C GLY A 151 -10.83 7.97 13.97
N HIS A 152 -12.11 8.34 13.83
CA HIS A 152 -12.77 8.50 12.53
C HIS A 152 -12.16 9.63 11.67
N SER A 153 -11.77 10.74 12.32
CA SER A 153 -11.20 11.93 11.68
C SER A 153 -9.69 12.09 11.93
N PHE A 154 -9.00 11.02 12.32
CA PHE A 154 -7.56 11.05 12.64
C PHE A 154 -7.16 11.95 13.83
N SER A 155 -8.11 12.24 14.74
CA SER A 155 -7.92 13.02 15.98
C SER A 155 -8.33 12.24 17.23
N GLY A 156 -8.21 10.91 17.20
CA GLY A 156 -8.41 10.09 18.39
C GLY A 156 -7.34 10.40 19.44
N GLY A 157 -7.73 10.52 20.71
CA GLY A 157 -6.77 10.71 21.80
C GLY A 157 -6.39 12.15 22.12
N GLU A 158 -7.09 13.14 21.57
CA GLU A 158 -6.94 14.59 21.86
C GLU A 158 -7.36 14.99 23.29
N ILE A 159 -6.78 14.31 24.28
CA ILE A 159 -7.16 14.38 25.69
C ILE A 159 -6.83 15.76 26.29
N GLY A 160 -5.89 16.51 25.71
CA GLY A 160 -5.56 17.85 26.16
C GLY A 160 -6.74 18.83 26.13
N TYR A 161 -7.71 18.63 25.24
CA TYR A 161 -8.87 19.50 25.09
C TYR A 161 -10.07 19.13 25.96
N ILE A 162 -10.02 18.01 26.70
CA ILE A 162 -11.16 17.64 27.54
C ILE A 162 -11.37 18.69 28.63
N PRO A 163 -12.64 19.03 28.94
CA PRO A 163 -12.93 19.95 30.02
C PRO A 163 -12.68 19.27 31.38
N ILE A 164 -11.83 19.87 32.20
CA ILE A 164 -11.63 19.51 33.61
C ILE A 164 -11.86 20.77 34.43
N GLU A 165 -12.84 20.73 35.33
CA GLU A 165 -13.13 21.83 36.27
C GLU A 165 -13.28 23.22 35.61
N GLY A 166 -13.84 23.25 34.39
CA GLY A 166 -14.16 24.49 33.68
C GLY A 166 -13.06 25.02 32.75
N ASP A 167 -11.94 24.31 32.61
CA ASP A 167 -10.86 24.65 31.66
C ASP A 167 -10.41 23.41 30.87
N GLN A 168 -9.59 23.58 29.85
CA GLN A 168 -9.00 22.48 29.10
C GLN A 168 -7.91 21.78 29.93
N PHE A 169 -7.85 20.45 29.86
CA PHE A 169 -6.86 19.67 30.61
C PHE A 169 -5.42 20.15 30.40
N GLN A 170 -5.04 20.49 29.17
CA GLN A 170 -3.70 20.99 28.85
C GLN A 170 -3.38 22.37 29.47
N GLU A 171 -4.38 23.24 29.61
CA GLU A 171 -4.22 24.55 30.26
C GLU A 171 -4.03 24.43 31.77
N LEU A 172 -4.37 23.26 32.34
CA LEU A 172 -4.25 22.98 33.77
C LEU A 172 -3.00 22.17 34.12
N ALA A 173 -2.59 21.23 33.26
CA ALA A 173 -1.64 20.18 33.59
C ALA A 173 -0.47 20.01 32.59
N SER A 174 -0.19 21.00 31.76
CA SER A 174 1.01 21.00 30.91
C SER A 174 2.26 21.52 31.66
N THR A 175 3.44 21.23 31.12
CA THR A 175 4.72 21.79 31.60
C THR A 175 4.74 23.31 31.42
N ARG A 176 4.13 23.81 30.34
CA ARG A 176 3.99 25.26 30.10
C ARG A 176 3.17 25.93 31.20
N THR A 177 2.05 25.34 31.60
CA THR A 177 1.23 25.87 32.71
C THR A 177 1.99 25.86 34.03
N LEU A 178 2.75 24.80 34.33
CA LEU A 178 3.59 24.74 35.54
C LEU A 178 4.56 25.92 35.58
N ILE A 179 5.32 26.14 34.50
CA ILE A 179 6.31 27.24 34.41
C ILE A 179 5.62 28.59 34.56
N ARG A 180 4.55 28.84 33.79
CA ARG A 180 3.76 30.08 33.83
C ARG A 180 3.26 30.40 35.24
N ASN A 181 2.72 29.42 35.95
CA ASN A 181 2.18 29.63 37.28
C ASN A 181 3.27 29.94 38.30
N VAL A 182 4.38 29.20 38.27
CA VAL A 182 5.50 29.44 39.19
C VAL A 182 6.11 30.81 38.92
N ALA A 183 6.43 31.12 37.66
CA ALA A 183 6.97 32.42 37.22
C ALA A 183 6.13 33.59 37.76
N LYS A 184 4.81 33.53 37.54
CA LYS A 184 3.85 34.52 38.02
C LYS A 184 3.84 34.67 39.54
N ARG A 185 3.94 33.56 40.28
CA ARG A 185 3.88 33.57 41.75
C ARG A 185 5.16 34.09 42.40
N ILE A 186 6.32 33.90 41.76
CA ILE A 186 7.62 34.36 42.28
C ILE A 186 8.11 35.65 41.63
N GLY A 187 7.37 36.18 40.64
CA GLY A 187 7.68 37.45 39.97
C GLY A 187 8.88 37.37 39.02
N LEU A 188 9.08 36.23 38.34
CA LEU A 188 10.10 36.04 37.30
C LEU A 188 9.46 35.92 35.91
N GLU A 189 10.25 36.12 34.87
CA GLU A 189 9.82 35.85 33.50
C GLU A 189 9.82 34.34 33.20
N GLU A 190 8.91 33.87 32.33
CA GLU A 190 8.83 32.44 31.98
C GLU A 190 10.14 31.90 31.39
N SER A 191 10.89 32.75 30.68
CA SER A 191 12.19 32.39 30.06
C SER A 191 13.31 32.15 31.06
N GLU A 192 13.14 32.56 32.32
CA GLU A 192 14.12 32.38 33.40
C GLU A 192 13.94 31.06 34.16
N LEU A 193 12.88 30.30 33.83
CA LEU A 193 12.55 29.04 34.47
C LEU A 193 12.43 27.92 33.45
N ASP A 194 12.85 26.73 33.86
CA ASP A 194 12.49 25.50 33.19
C ASP A 194 11.87 24.52 34.19
N GLY A 195 11.26 23.46 33.69
CA GLY A 195 10.66 22.44 34.55
C GLY A 195 11.68 21.86 35.53
N LYS A 196 12.92 21.62 35.09
CA LYS A 196 13.95 21.00 35.93
C LYS A 196 14.25 21.84 37.16
N LEU A 197 14.46 23.14 36.99
CA LEU A 197 14.72 24.09 38.07
C LEU A 197 13.55 24.17 39.06
N ILE A 198 12.30 24.11 38.58
CA ILE A 198 11.11 24.10 39.44
C ILE A 198 11.09 22.86 40.34
N PHE A 199 11.38 21.68 39.79
CA PHE A 199 11.47 20.45 40.58
C PHE A 199 12.64 20.47 41.57
N GLU A 200 13.81 20.98 41.18
CA GLU A 200 14.97 21.16 42.07
C GLU A 200 14.64 22.10 43.25
N LYS A 201 13.97 23.23 42.98
CA LYS A 201 13.52 24.16 44.03
C LYS A 201 12.50 23.52 44.98
N ALA A 202 11.55 22.77 44.45
CA ALA A 202 10.57 22.05 45.28
C ALA A 202 11.24 21.05 46.22
N GLN A 203 12.22 20.28 45.70
CA GLN A 203 13.02 19.34 46.51
C GLN A 203 13.88 20.06 47.55
N ALA A 204 14.36 21.27 47.25
CA ALA A 204 15.07 22.13 48.19
C ALA A 204 14.18 22.82 49.24
N GLY A 205 12.86 22.61 49.17
CA GLY A 205 11.92 23.10 50.18
C GLY A 205 11.09 24.31 49.77
N ASP A 206 11.17 24.77 48.51
CA ASP A 206 10.38 25.91 48.02
C ASP A 206 8.87 25.57 47.99
N GLU A 207 8.09 26.29 48.79
CA GLU A 207 6.66 26.00 48.95
C GLU A 207 5.83 26.34 47.71
N VAL A 208 6.19 27.40 46.96
CA VAL A 208 5.48 27.75 45.71
C VAL A 208 5.64 26.63 44.69
N CYS A 209 6.86 26.13 44.50
CA CYS A 209 7.14 25.06 43.56
C CYS A 209 6.46 23.75 43.99
N LYS A 210 6.45 23.42 45.29
CA LYS A 210 5.72 22.25 45.81
C LYS A 210 4.23 22.33 45.55
N GLU A 211 3.61 23.47 45.84
CA GLU A 211 2.17 23.66 45.64
C GLU A 211 1.78 23.56 44.16
N GLU A 212 2.55 24.15 43.25
CA GLU A 212 2.27 24.05 41.82
C GLU A 212 2.50 22.63 41.27
N ILE A 213 3.48 21.89 41.79
CA ILE A 213 3.64 20.46 41.45
C ILE A 213 2.48 19.61 42.00
N GLU A 214 2.01 19.87 43.22
CA GLU A 214 0.84 19.17 43.78
C GLU A 214 -0.41 19.48 42.95
N ARG A 215 -0.59 20.73 42.53
CA ARG A 215 -1.68 21.16 41.62
C ARG A 215 -1.59 20.45 40.27
N LEU A 216 -0.40 20.37 39.69
CA LEU A 216 -0.17 19.64 38.45
C LEU A 216 -0.53 18.16 38.59
N ALA A 217 -0.05 17.50 39.65
CA ALA A 217 -0.34 16.09 39.91
C ALA A 217 -1.83 15.83 40.15
N TYR A 218 -2.53 16.77 40.79
CA TYR A 218 -3.99 16.73 40.96
C TYR A 218 -4.73 16.73 39.62
N TYR A 219 -4.39 17.64 38.70
CA TYR A 219 -5.06 17.66 37.41
C TYR A 219 -4.67 16.48 36.52
N LEU A 220 -3.41 16.03 36.57
CA LEU A 220 -2.98 14.81 35.90
C LEU A 220 -3.78 13.58 36.38
N SER A 221 -4.06 13.46 37.68
CA SER A 221 -4.86 12.34 38.18
C SER A 221 -6.30 12.36 37.66
N LYS A 222 -6.92 13.55 37.50
CA LYS A 222 -8.23 13.68 36.85
C LYS A 222 -8.22 13.21 35.41
N GLY A 223 -7.24 13.64 34.61
CA GLY A 223 -7.13 13.21 33.22
C GLY A 223 -6.87 11.70 33.10
N ILE A 224 -5.98 11.15 33.93
CA ILE A 224 -5.70 9.70 33.98
C ILE A 224 -6.95 8.92 34.41
N ALA A 225 -7.72 9.43 35.38
CA ALA A 225 -8.98 8.81 35.79
C ALA A 225 -9.99 8.78 34.63
N THR A 226 -10.13 9.87 33.87
CA THR A 226 -10.98 9.91 32.68
C THR A 226 -10.55 8.84 31.66
N ILE A 227 -9.25 8.71 31.39
CA ILE A 227 -8.74 7.66 30.49
C ILE A 227 -9.07 6.26 31.02
N ALA A 228 -8.84 6.02 32.31
CA ALA A 228 -9.09 4.74 32.94
C ALA A 228 -10.58 4.33 32.88
N TYR A 229 -11.50 5.27 33.15
CA TYR A 229 -12.94 4.99 33.07
C TYR A 229 -13.45 4.80 31.64
N MET A 230 -12.98 5.61 30.69
CA MET A 230 -13.47 5.59 29.33
C MET A 230 -12.91 4.42 28.52
N MET A 231 -11.62 4.14 28.69
CA MET A 231 -10.90 3.19 27.84
C MET A 231 -10.55 1.89 28.55
N ASN A 232 -10.45 1.90 29.89
CA ASN A 232 -10.04 0.77 30.72
C ASN A 232 -8.84 -0.02 30.15
N PRO A 233 -7.70 0.64 29.87
CA PRO A 233 -6.56 -0.02 29.27
C PRO A 233 -5.80 -0.89 30.29
N GLU A 234 -5.05 -1.90 29.83
CA GLU A 234 -4.12 -2.65 30.68
C GLU A 234 -3.01 -1.74 31.23
N MET A 235 -2.63 -0.70 30.47
CA MET A 235 -1.56 0.22 30.85
C MET A 235 -1.84 1.67 30.42
N ILE A 236 -1.50 2.63 31.28
CA ILE A 236 -1.37 4.05 30.96
C ILE A 236 0.10 4.41 31.11
N ILE A 237 0.73 4.85 30.02
CA ILE A 237 2.14 5.23 29.98
C ILE A 237 2.23 6.75 29.94
N ILE A 238 2.88 7.35 30.94
CA ILE A 238 3.11 8.79 31.00
C ILE A 238 4.48 9.09 30.36
N GLY A 239 4.46 9.90 29.31
CA GLY A 239 5.62 10.37 28.56
C GLY A 239 5.78 11.89 28.63
N GLY A 240 6.79 12.41 27.93
CA GLY A 240 7.09 13.84 27.84
C GLY A 240 8.14 14.33 28.85
N GLY A 241 8.56 15.58 28.71
CA GLY A 241 9.74 16.13 29.41
C GLY A 241 9.66 16.07 30.93
N ILE A 242 8.45 16.05 31.49
CA ILE A 242 8.25 15.99 32.95
C ILE A 242 8.62 14.64 33.57
N THR A 243 8.70 13.59 32.77
CA THR A 243 9.02 12.22 33.24
C THR A 243 10.44 12.06 33.76
N VAL A 244 11.34 13.01 33.46
CA VAL A 244 12.68 13.06 34.05
C VAL A 244 12.62 13.13 35.58
N GLN A 245 11.56 13.71 36.13
CA GLN A 245 11.35 13.91 37.57
C GLN A 245 10.38 12.88 38.17
N LYS A 246 10.26 11.70 37.54
CA LYS A 246 9.29 10.66 37.92
C LYS A 246 9.33 10.29 39.40
N ASP A 247 10.51 10.22 40.02
CA ASP A 247 10.66 9.75 41.40
C ASP A 247 10.00 10.72 42.39
N TYR A 248 9.93 12.01 42.04
CA TYR A 248 9.24 13.03 42.82
C TYR A 248 7.76 13.16 42.45
N LEU A 249 7.44 13.19 41.16
CA LEU A 249 6.08 13.47 40.67
C LEU A 249 5.13 12.26 40.83
N TYR A 250 5.60 11.06 40.53
CA TYR A 250 4.74 9.88 40.42
C TYR A 250 4.08 9.46 41.75
N PRO A 251 4.77 9.52 42.92
CA PRO A 251 4.12 9.29 44.21
C PRO A 251 2.96 10.25 44.47
N ILE A 252 3.07 11.51 44.03
CA ILE A 252 2.04 12.55 44.21
C ILE A 252 0.84 12.25 43.32
N ILE A 253 1.07 11.90 42.05
CA ILE A 253 0.00 11.46 41.13
C ILE A 253 -0.73 10.25 41.73
N LYS A 254 0.00 9.24 42.19
CA LYS A 254 -0.57 8.02 42.79
C LYS A 254 -1.41 8.29 44.03
N LYS A 255 -1.05 9.29 44.85
CA LYS A 255 -1.82 9.73 46.01
C LYS A 255 -3.19 10.27 45.59
N HIS A 256 -3.27 11.08 44.53
CA HIS A 256 -4.54 11.62 44.04
C HIS A 256 -5.38 10.58 43.30
N LEU A 257 -4.74 9.70 42.51
CA LEU A 257 -5.44 8.63 41.79
C LEU A 257 -6.27 7.70 42.69
N LYS A 258 -5.82 7.43 43.92
CA LYS A 258 -6.58 6.65 44.91
C LYS A 258 -7.92 7.28 45.29
N LYS A 259 -8.09 8.59 45.08
CA LYS A 259 -9.35 9.31 45.31
C LYS A 259 -10.20 9.38 44.05
N ASP A 260 -9.56 9.42 42.88
CA ASP A 260 -10.23 9.66 41.60
C ASP A 260 -10.68 8.36 40.91
N ILE A 261 -10.01 7.23 41.20
CA ILE A 261 -10.26 5.93 40.57
C ILE A 261 -10.68 4.92 41.64
N ILE A 262 -11.77 4.19 41.38
CA ILE A 262 -12.18 3.07 42.24
C ILE A 262 -11.15 1.93 42.22
N GLU A 263 -10.95 1.29 43.37
CA GLU A 263 -9.94 0.24 43.56
C GLU A 263 -9.97 -0.90 42.51
N PRO A 264 -11.15 -1.40 42.05
CA PRO A 264 -11.20 -2.46 41.04
C PRO A 264 -10.55 -2.08 39.70
N ILE A 265 -10.57 -0.80 39.32
CA ILE A 265 -9.95 -0.32 38.07
C ILE A 265 -8.48 0.02 38.32
N LEU A 266 -8.19 0.74 39.42
CA LEU A 266 -6.84 1.19 39.77
C LEU A 266 -5.87 0.00 39.98
N SER A 267 -6.35 -1.10 40.55
CA SER A 267 -5.53 -2.30 40.79
C SER A 267 -5.21 -3.11 39.52
N GLN A 268 -6.00 -2.94 38.46
CA GLN A 268 -5.83 -3.66 37.18
C GLN A 268 -5.16 -2.80 36.09
N THR A 269 -5.22 -1.47 36.21
CA THR A 269 -4.59 -0.54 35.26
C THR A 269 -3.18 -0.21 35.71
N LYS A 270 -2.16 -0.67 34.98
CA LYS A 270 -0.77 -0.30 35.27
C LYS A 270 -0.52 1.13 34.85
N ILE A 271 0.12 1.93 35.69
CA ILE A 271 0.48 3.30 35.35
C ILE A 271 2.00 3.37 35.36
N GLU A 272 2.61 3.59 34.21
CA GLU A 272 4.05 3.46 34.02
C GLU A 272 4.64 4.69 33.33
N ILE A 273 5.97 4.77 33.29
CA ILE A 273 6.69 5.86 32.62
C ILE A 273 7.23 5.38 31.27
N ALA A 274 7.19 6.26 30.27
CA ALA A 274 7.73 6.00 28.94
C ALA A 274 9.25 5.74 28.98
N ARG A 275 9.73 4.75 28.19
CA ARG A 275 11.14 4.37 28.15
C ARG A 275 11.93 5.08 27.06
N ASN A 276 11.34 5.31 25.89
CA ASN A 276 12.05 5.81 24.71
C ASN A 276 12.26 7.33 24.74
N LEU A 277 11.55 8.05 25.63
CA LEU A 277 11.74 9.49 25.88
C LEU A 277 11.83 10.31 24.57
N ASN A 278 12.97 10.98 24.34
CA ASN A 278 13.21 11.87 23.20
C ASN A 278 13.32 11.16 21.85
N ASP A 279 13.42 9.83 21.84
CA ASP A 279 13.55 8.99 20.64
C ASP A 279 12.22 8.38 20.18
N ALA A 280 11.16 8.52 21.00
CA ALA A 280 9.88 7.89 20.76
C ALA A 280 9.24 8.32 19.42
N GLY A 281 9.42 9.58 19.00
CA GLY A 281 8.92 10.07 17.71
C GLY A 281 9.51 9.29 16.52
N MET A 282 10.84 9.21 16.42
CA MET A 282 11.51 8.51 15.31
C MET A 282 11.28 6.99 15.32
N ILE A 283 11.35 6.36 16.51
CA ILE A 283 11.05 4.92 16.66
C ILE A 283 9.59 4.64 16.27
N GLY A 284 8.68 5.50 16.71
CA GLY A 284 7.26 5.42 16.43
C GLY A 284 6.91 5.55 14.96
N ALA A 285 7.55 6.51 14.28
CA ALA A 285 7.40 6.69 12.85
C ALA A 285 7.85 5.45 12.07
N LEU A 286 8.99 4.84 12.47
CA LEU A 286 9.42 3.57 11.90
C LEU A 286 8.41 2.46 12.16
N ARG A 287 7.90 2.34 13.40
CA ARG A 287 6.86 1.35 13.72
C ARG A 287 5.62 1.53 12.87
N HIS A 288 5.17 2.78 12.70
CA HIS A 288 4.04 3.11 11.84
C HIS A 288 4.30 2.65 10.40
N PHE A 289 5.47 2.99 9.84
CA PHE A 289 5.87 2.57 8.49
C PHE A 289 5.78 1.05 8.32
N LEU A 290 6.37 0.29 9.24
CA LEU A 290 6.36 -1.18 9.20
C LEU A 290 4.95 -1.74 9.30
N LEU A 291 4.09 -1.13 10.12
CA LEU A 291 2.67 -1.52 10.21
C LEU A 291 1.93 -1.25 8.90
N GLN A 292 2.12 -0.09 8.26
CA GLN A 292 1.50 0.20 6.96
C GLN A 292 1.98 -0.76 5.87
N GLU A 293 3.26 -1.12 5.88
CA GLU A 293 3.80 -2.12 4.97
C GLU A 293 3.14 -3.48 5.17
N THR A 294 2.87 -3.88 6.42
CA THR A 294 2.13 -5.12 6.71
C THR A 294 0.65 -5.06 6.37
N LEU A 295 0.04 -3.87 6.40
CA LEU A 295 -1.36 -3.63 6.04
C LEU A 295 -1.57 -3.56 4.52
N GLN A 296 -0.53 -3.26 3.74
CA GLN A 296 -0.55 -3.41 2.28
C GLN A 296 -0.54 -4.90 1.96
N PRO A 297 -1.68 -5.50 1.62
CA PRO A 297 -1.80 -6.95 1.68
C PRO A 297 -1.05 -7.67 0.55
N LEU A 298 -0.87 -6.98 -0.57
CA LEU A 298 -0.04 -7.40 -1.69
C LEU A 298 1.47 -7.24 -1.40
N LYS A 299 1.85 -6.30 -0.52
CA LYS A 299 3.24 -6.09 -0.13
C LYS A 299 3.65 -6.93 1.08
N SER A 300 2.82 -7.12 2.10
CA SER A 300 3.19 -7.87 3.31
C SER A 300 3.69 -9.31 3.06
N ILE A 301 2.96 -10.10 2.24
CA ILE A 301 3.38 -11.47 1.88
C ILE A 301 4.64 -11.44 1.01
N THR A 302 4.67 -10.55 0.02
CA THR A 302 5.79 -10.39 -0.92
C THR A 302 7.06 -9.92 -0.21
N THR A 303 6.97 -8.87 0.62
CA THR A 303 8.05 -8.34 1.46
C THR A 303 8.55 -9.39 2.45
N MET A 304 7.68 -10.14 3.14
CA MET A 304 8.15 -11.22 4.03
C MET A 304 8.94 -12.30 3.28
N ILE A 305 8.53 -12.62 2.05
CA ILE A 305 9.24 -13.56 1.17
C ILE A 305 10.56 -12.95 0.67
N GLU A 306 10.57 -11.69 0.25
CA GLU A 306 11.73 -10.98 -0.30
C GLU A 306 12.80 -10.71 0.77
N SER A 307 12.41 -10.20 1.94
CA SER A 307 13.29 -9.93 3.08
C SER A 307 13.98 -11.20 3.61
N ASN A 308 13.36 -12.37 3.42
CA ASN A 308 13.90 -13.66 3.83
C ASN A 308 14.39 -14.53 2.67
N LYS A 309 14.45 -14.00 1.44
CA LYS A 309 14.81 -14.76 0.24
C LYS A 309 16.16 -15.47 0.38
N HIS A 310 17.13 -14.83 1.02
CA HIS A 310 18.46 -15.39 1.31
C HIS A 310 18.46 -16.62 2.23
N LYS A 311 17.37 -16.87 2.98
CA LYS A 311 17.21 -18.04 3.87
C LYS A 311 16.53 -19.23 3.18
N LEU A 312 16.02 -19.04 1.97
CA LEU A 312 15.24 -20.03 1.25
C LEU A 312 16.16 -21.02 0.49
N THR A 313 15.81 -22.29 0.55
CA THR A 313 16.39 -23.32 -0.32
C THR A 313 15.81 -23.19 -1.73
N LYS A 314 16.45 -23.81 -2.74
CA LYS A 314 15.96 -23.81 -4.14
C LYS A 314 14.50 -24.27 -4.28
N ARG A 315 14.05 -25.23 -3.45
CA ARG A 315 12.65 -25.69 -3.46
C ARG A 315 11.70 -24.70 -2.78
N GLU A 316 12.16 -24.01 -1.75
CA GLU A 316 11.41 -22.95 -1.07
C GLU A 316 11.31 -21.68 -1.93
N GLU A 317 12.31 -21.39 -2.77
CA GLU A 317 12.24 -20.31 -3.77
C GLU A 317 11.16 -20.55 -4.83
N LEU A 318 10.89 -21.82 -5.21
CA LEU A 318 9.77 -22.16 -6.09
C LEU A 318 8.43 -21.85 -5.41
N ILE A 319 8.31 -22.15 -4.12
CA ILE A 319 7.13 -21.83 -3.31
C ILE A 319 6.94 -20.31 -3.23
N ALA A 320 8.00 -19.57 -2.93
CA ALA A 320 8.03 -18.11 -2.90
C ALA A 320 7.54 -17.48 -4.22
N LYS A 321 8.15 -17.88 -5.35
CA LYS A 321 7.76 -17.39 -6.69
C LYS A 321 6.30 -17.68 -6.98
N TYR A 322 5.85 -18.89 -6.68
CA TYR A 322 4.47 -19.27 -6.91
C TYR A 322 3.48 -18.41 -6.12
N ILE A 323 3.72 -18.25 -4.80
CA ILE A 323 2.83 -17.46 -3.92
C ILE A 323 2.76 -16.01 -4.38
N ILE A 324 3.89 -15.39 -4.71
CA ILE A 324 3.94 -14.00 -5.19
C ILE A 324 3.10 -13.85 -6.47
N SER A 325 3.24 -14.77 -7.42
CA SER A 325 2.51 -14.70 -8.69
C SER A 325 1.04 -15.13 -8.60
N ASN A 326 0.61 -15.78 -7.52
CA ASN A 326 -0.71 -16.41 -7.44
C ASN A 326 -1.43 -16.16 -6.10
N VAL A 327 -1.12 -15.03 -5.44
CA VAL A 327 -1.55 -14.74 -4.05
C VAL A 327 -3.06 -14.86 -3.87
N GLU A 328 -3.86 -14.44 -4.86
CA GLU A 328 -5.33 -14.49 -4.83
C GLU A 328 -5.90 -15.91 -4.84
N SER A 329 -5.15 -16.88 -5.38
CA SER A 329 -5.59 -18.28 -5.44
C SER A 329 -5.23 -19.07 -4.18
N VAL A 330 -4.23 -18.60 -3.41
CA VAL A 330 -3.72 -19.28 -2.21
C VAL A 330 -4.83 -19.54 -1.17
N PRO A 331 -5.74 -18.60 -0.87
CA PRO A 331 -6.82 -18.82 0.09
C PRO A 331 -7.70 -20.03 -0.22
N ASN A 332 -7.82 -20.38 -1.50
CA ASN A 332 -8.73 -21.42 -1.99
C ASN A 332 -8.06 -22.78 -2.16
N LYS A 333 -6.78 -22.93 -1.78
CA LYS A 333 -6.03 -24.18 -1.92
C LYS A 333 -5.67 -24.77 -0.56
N THR A 334 -5.94 -26.06 -0.40
CA THR A 334 -5.34 -26.87 0.66
C THR A 334 -3.83 -26.99 0.46
N ILE A 335 -3.11 -27.36 1.53
CA ILE A 335 -1.65 -27.54 1.44
C ILE A 335 -1.29 -28.65 0.44
N SER A 336 -2.14 -29.66 0.32
CA SER A 336 -1.97 -30.78 -0.61
C SER A 336 -2.13 -30.36 -2.07
N GLU A 337 -3.12 -29.52 -2.37
CA GLU A 337 -3.33 -28.98 -3.72
C GLU A 337 -2.17 -28.06 -4.13
N LEU A 338 -1.73 -27.20 -3.22
CA LEU A 338 -0.59 -26.32 -3.46
C LEU A 338 0.71 -27.12 -3.65
N SER A 339 0.92 -28.16 -2.85
CA SER A 339 2.03 -29.11 -2.94
C SER A 339 2.12 -29.78 -4.31
N LYS A 340 0.99 -30.30 -4.81
CA LYS A 340 0.90 -30.92 -6.14
C LYS A 340 1.19 -29.91 -7.25
N GLN A 341 0.62 -28.71 -7.15
CA GLN A 341 0.76 -27.69 -8.19
C GLN A 341 2.18 -27.14 -8.34
N ILE A 342 2.91 -27.00 -7.22
CA ILE A 342 4.31 -26.51 -7.22
C ILE A 342 5.31 -27.66 -7.38
N ASN A 343 4.86 -28.92 -7.31
CA ASN A 343 5.70 -30.12 -7.32
C ASN A 343 6.72 -30.15 -6.17
N VAL A 344 6.25 -29.89 -4.95
CA VAL A 344 7.03 -29.95 -3.70
C VAL A 344 6.26 -30.73 -2.65
N SER A 345 6.91 -31.28 -1.62
CA SER A 345 6.17 -31.99 -0.55
C SER A 345 5.47 -31.00 0.40
N GLU A 346 4.35 -31.42 0.99
CA GLU A 346 3.63 -30.63 2.01
C GLU A 346 4.55 -30.23 3.17
N ALA A 347 5.44 -31.13 3.62
CA ALA A 347 6.44 -30.85 4.64
C ALA A 347 7.44 -29.74 4.24
N THR A 348 7.65 -29.52 2.94
CA THR A 348 8.47 -28.41 2.45
C THR A 348 7.70 -27.09 2.53
N ILE A 349 6.41 -27.09 2.22
CA ILE A 349 5.53 -25.91 2.40
C ILE A 349 5.39 -25.55 3.88
N THR A 350 5.23 -26.53 4.76
CA THR A 350 5.16 -26.29 6.21
C THR A 350 6.47 -25.66 6.72
N ARG A 351 7.63 -26.20 6.32
CA ARG A 351 8.93 -25.62 6.69
C ARG A 351 9.14 -24.23 6.11
N PHE A 352 8.72 -23.99 4.86
CA PHE A 352 8.70 -22.66 4.26
C PHE A 352 7.88 -21.68 5.13
N CYS A 353 6.66 -22.06 5.49
CA CYS A 353 5.77 -21.22 6.30
C CYS A 353 6.28 -21.01 7.72
N GLN A 354 7.00 -21.96 8.31
CA GLN A 354 7.61 -21.83 9.64
C GLN A 354 8.90 -21.00 9.62
N LYS A 355 9.68 -21.13 8.55
CA LYS A 355 10.92 -20.40 8.35
C LYS A 355 10.67 -18.92 8.07
N LEU A 356 9.57 -18.64 7.38
CA LEU A 356 9.02 -17.30 7.25
C LEU A 356 8.13 -17.01 8.44
N GLU A 357 7.93 -15.73 8.79
CA GLU A 357 7.16 -15.34 9.97
C GLU A 357 5.64 -15.60 9.85
N PHE A 358 5.23 -16.36 8.83
CA PHE A 358 3.86 -16.85 8.67
C PHE A 358 3.49 -17.90 9.73
N GLY A 359 4.45 -18.69 10.22
CA GLY A 359 4.27 -19.76 11.21
C GLY A 359 3.57 -21.03 10.69
N SER A 360 2.48 -20.90 9.94
CA SER A 360 1.73 -22.04 9.38
C SER A 360 1.11 -21.74 8.02
N TYR A 361 0.81 -22.78 7.25
CA TYR A 361 0.13 -22.64 5.96
C TYR A 361 -1.28 -22.05 6.10
N ASN A 362 -2.00 -22.36 7.19
CA ASN A 362 -3.31 -21.76 7.46
C ASN A 362 -3.21 -20.26 7.71
N LYS A 363 -2.16 -19.79 8.39
CA LYS A 363 -1.92 -18.36 8.61
C LYS A 363 -1.53 -17.66 7.31
N LEU A 364 -0.70 -18.27 6.47
CA LEU A 364 -0.44 -17.79 5.10
C LEU A 364 -1.75 -17.65 4.28
N ARG A 365 -2.64 -18.66 4.31
CA ARG A 365 -3.95 -18.59 3.63
C ARG A 365 -4.83 -17.47 4.16
N LEU A 366 -4.85 -17.26 5.47
CA LEU A 366 -5.64 -16.18 6.09
C LEU A 366 -5.12 -14.81 5.65
N MET A 367 -3.81 -14.60 5.68
CA MET A 367 -3.17 -13.38 5.21
C MET A 367 -3.43 -13.13 3.72
N ALA A 368 -3.35 -14.18 2.89
CA ALA A 368 -3.69 -14.08 1.47
C ALA A 368 -5.19 -13.79 1.24
N LYS A 369 -6.07 -14.27 2.14
CA LYS A 369 -7.51 -14.02 2.07
C LYS A 369 -7.84 -12.59 2.43
N GLU A 370 -7.25 -12.07 3.51
CA GLU A 370 -7.31 -10.66 3.90
C GLU A 370 -6.79 -9.78 2.77
N ALA A 371 -5.75 -10.22 2.06
CA ALA A 371 -5.25 -9.53 0.89
C ALA A 371 -6.25 -9.41 -0.25
N SER A 372 -6.93 -10.50 -0.56
CA SER A 372 -7.99 -10.50 -1.57
C SER A 372 -9.27 -9.76 -1.16
N VAL A 373 -9.46 -9.44 0.13
CA VAL A 373 -10.64 -8.69 0.64
C VAL A 373 -10.36 -7.19 0.70
N SER A 374 -9.17 -6.78 1.13
CA SER A 374 -8.76 -5.37 1.17
C SER A 374 -8.63 -4.74 -0.22
N THR A 375 -8.21 -5.50 -1.24
CA THR A 375 -8.28 -5.04 -2.65
C THR A 375 -9.71 -4.74 -3.08
N ARG A 376 -10.70 -5.53 -2.62
CA ARG A 376 -12.13 -5.29 -2.90
C ARG A 376 -12.69 -4.05 -2.19
N LEU A 377 -12.16 -3.70 -1.01
CA LEU A 377 -12.54 -2.48 -0.29
C LEU A 377 -11.94 -1.21 -0.91
N HIS A 378 -10.75 -1.30 -1.52
CA HIS A 378 -10.17 -0.20 -2.30
C HIS A 378 -10.82 -0.04 -3.68
N GLU A 379 -11.44 -1.10 -4.20
CA GLU A 379 -12.14 -1.10 -5.49
C GLU A 379 -13.62 -0.73 -5.39
N GLN A 380 -14.16 -0.48 -4.19
CA GLN A 380 -15.43 0.22 -4.03
C GLN A 380 -15.26 1.68 -4.45
N SER A 381 -15.13 1.92 -5.75
CA SER A 381 -15.51 3.18 -6.33
C SER A 381 -17.03 3.32 -6.20
N ASP A 382 -17.53 4.49 -5.84
CA ASP A 382 -18.96 4.81 -5.78
C ASP A 382 -19.67 4.79 -7.16
N MET A 383 -19.07 4.17 -8.18
CA MET A 383 -19.58 4.08 -9.55
C MET A 383 -19.86 2.62 -9.93
N PRO A 384 -21.11 2.13 -9.73
CA PRO A 384 -21.51 0.76 -10.08
C PRO A 384 -21.17 0.36 -11.51
N GLY A 385 -21.28 1.28 -12.47
CA GLY A 385 -20.95 1.02 -13.87
C GLY A 385 -19.45 0.76 -14.12
N LEU A 386 -18.55 1.35 -13.31
CA LEU A 386 -17.11 1.07 -13.42
C LEU A 386 -16.82 -0.37 -13.00
N THR A 387 -17.44 -0.81 -11.91
CA THR A 387 -17.31 -2.18 -11.40
C THR A 387 -17.83 -3.19 -12.42
N GLU A 388 -19.02 -2.95 -13.00
CA GLU A 388 -19.62 -3.83 -13.99
C GLU A 388 -18.77 -3.96 -15.27
N VAL A 389 -18.29 -2.83 -15.81
CA VAL A 389 -17.39 -2.86 -16.98
C VAL A 389 -16.08 -3.59 -16.65
N LYS A 390 -15.48 -3.32 -15.48
CA LYS A 390 -14.24 -3.99 -15.08
C LYS A 390 -14.43 -5.50 -14.93
N GLU A 391 -15.53 -5.94 -14.31
CA GLU A 391 -15.88 -7.35 -14.16
C GLU A 391 -16.08 -8.03 -15.52
N THR A 392 -16.77 -7.36 -16.44
CA THR A 392 -17.00 -7.83 -17.81
C THR A 392 -15.67 -8.07 -18.55
N TYR A 393 -14.77 -7.08 -18.55
CA TYR A 393 -13.47 -7.20 -19.22
C TYR A 393 -12.54 -8.21 -18.52
N SER A 394 -12.60 -8.31 -17.19
CA SER A 394 -11.86 -9.33 -16.44
C SER A 394 -12.34 -10.74 -16.76
N SER A 395 -13.64 -10.92 -16.98
CA SER A 395 -14.23 -12.19 -17.40
C SER A 395 -13.82 -12.58 -18.82
N MET A 396 -13.75 -11.62 -19.74
CA MET A 396 -13.20 -11.81 -21.10
C MET A 396 -11.77 -12.37 -21.05
N LEU A 397 -10.89 -11.77 -20.25
CA LEU A 397 -9.50 -12.21 -20.10
C LEU A 397 -9.42 -13.65 -19.55
N LYS A 398 -10.22 -13.97 -18.53
CA LYS A 398 -10.30 -15.34 -17.98
C LYS A 398 -10.78 -16.36 -19.01
N LYS A 399 -11.68 -15.98 -19.92
CA LYS A 399 -12.11 -16.85 -21.02
C LYS A 399 -11.00 -17.10 -22.03
N PHE A 400 -10.19 -16.09 -22.36
CA PHE A 400 -9.00 -16.29 -23.19
C PHE A 400 -8.02 -17.31 -22.60
N ASP A 401 -7.81 -17.28 -21.28
CA ASP A 401 -6.93 -18.25 -20.59
C ASP A 401 -7.43 -19.70 -20.76
N ALA A 402 -8.75 -19.90 -20.85
CA ALA A 402 -9.37 -21.21 -21.04
C ALA A 402 -9.31 -21.71 -22.50
N LEU A 403 -9.10 -20.83 -23.49
CA LEU A 403 -9.12 -21.17 -24.92
C LEU A 403 -7.84 -21.87 -25.41
N HIS A 404 -6.81 -22.05 -24.56
CA HIS A 404 -5.58 -22.81 -24.87
C HIS A 404 -4.96 -22.51 -26.26
N ILE A 405 -4.84 -21.23 -26.62
CA ILE A 405 -4.48 -20.74 -27.97
C ILE A 405 -3.04 -21.01 -28.44
N THR A 406 -2.17 -21.65 -27.64
CA THR A 406 -0.74 -21.76 -27.95
C THR A 406 -0.46 -22.51 -29.26
N ASN A 407 -1.12 -23.65 -29.48
CA ASN A 407 -0.91 -24.44 -30.70
C ASN A 407 -1.44 -23.72 -31.95
N ASP A 408 -2.53 -22.96 -31.80
CA ASP A 408 -3.13 -22.20 -32.88
C ASP A 408 -2.22 -21.06 -33.34
N MET A 409 -1.51 -20.40 -32.40
CA MET A 409 -0.54 -19.36 -32.71
C MET A 409 0.69 -19.89 -33.46
N GLU A 410 1.19 -21.08 -33.11
CA GLU A 410 2.26 -21.72 -33.87
C GLU A 410 1.84 -22.05 -35.30
N GLN A 411 0.61 -22.54 -35.48
CA GLN A 411 0.07 -22.83 -36.80
C GLN A 411 -0.15 -21.55 -37.60
N LEU A 412 -0.66 -20.49 -36.97
CA LEU A 412 -0.82 -19.17 -37.57
C LEU A 412 0.52 -18.64 -38.11
N ASN A 413 1.56 -18.66 -37.29
CA ASN A 413 2.90 -18.21 -37.68
C ASN A 413 3.40 -18.96 -38.92
N LYS A 414 3.18 -20.28 -38.99
CA LYS A 414 3.56 -21.10 -40.17
C LYS A 414 2.78 -20.70 -41.42
N LEU A 415 1.47 -20.45 -41.29
CA LEU A 415 0.61 -20.07 -42.42
C LEU A 415 0.96 -18.68 -42.95
N VAL A 416 1.15 -17.71 -42.06
CA VAL A 416 1.52 -16.33 -42.42
C VAL A 416 2.93 -16.30 -43.02
N ALA A 417 3.91 -17.00 -42.43
CA ALA A 417 5.28 -17.06 -42.95
C ALA A 417 5.40 -17.76 -44.32
N GLY A 418 4.47 -18.68 -44.62
CA GLY A 418 4.39 -19.36 -45.92
C GLY A 418 3.70 -18.55 -47.02
N SER A 419 3.17 -17.36 -46.70
CA SER A 419 2.38 -16.53 -47.60
C SER A 419 3.15 -15.27 -48.03
N GLU A 420 2.94 -14.83 -49.26
CA GLU A 420 3.50 -13.58 -49.80
C GLU A 420 2.62 -12.36 -49.48
N GLN A 421 1.33 -12.59 -49.23
CA GLN A 421 0.36 -11.55 -48.87
C GLN A 421 -0.76 -12.11 -47.99
N VAL A 422 -1.32 -11.26 -47.14
CA VAL A 422 -2.45 -11.56 -46.27
C VAL A 422 -3.66 -10.70 -46.65
N TYR A 423 -4.80 -11.31 -46.92
CA TYR A 423 -6.08 -10.62 -47.13
C TYR A 423 -6.95 -10.74 -45.89
N LEU A 424 -7.49 -9.62 -45.44
CA LEU A 424 -8.33 -9.52 -44.25
C LEU A 424 -9.76 -9.18 -44.67
N TYR A 425 -10.70 -10.06 -44.39
CA TYR A 425 -12.11 -9.90 -44.69
C TYR A 425 -12.88 -9.71 -43.40
N GLY A 426 -13.45 -8.52 -43.20
CA GLY A 426 -14.30 -8.21 -42.05
C GLY A 426 -15.34 -7.17 -42.44
N ILE A 427 -16.57 -7.36 -41.99
CA ILE A 427 -17.69 -6.43 -42.20
C ILE A 427 -18.18 -5.88 -40.85
N ASN A 428 -18.96 -4.80 -40.88
CA ASN A 428 -19.56 -4.17 -39.70
C ASN A 428 -18.49 -3.86 -38.62
N GLU A 429 -18.72 -4.22 -37.37
CA GLU A 429 -17.81 -4.01 -36.23
C GLU A 429 -16.41 -4.60 -36.49
N MET A 430 -16.31 -5.71 -37.22
CA MET A 430 -15.04 -6.37 -37.56
C MET A 430 -14.27 -5.67 -38.68
N SER A 431 -14.87 -4.71 -39.39
CA SER A 431 -14.17 -3.94 -40.41
C SER A 431 -13.02 -3.11 -39.81
N HIS A 432 -13.25 -2.49 -38.65
CA HIS A 432 -12.24 -1.70 -37.94
C HIS A 432 -11.09 -2.58 -37.41
N VAL A 433 -11.41 -3.78 -36.93
CA VAL A 433 -10.40 -4.75 -36.47
C VAL A 433 -9.53 -5.22 -37.63
N ALA A 434 -10.14 -5.55 -38.77
CA ALA A 434 -9.44 -5.95 -39.99
C ALA A 434 -8.52 -4.82 -40.50
N GLU A 435 -8.99 -3.58 -40.50
CA GLU A 435 -8.20 -2.42 -40.90
C GLU A 435 -7.01 -2.16 -39.96
N GLN A 436 -7.21 -2.26 -38.65
CA GLN A 436 -6.10 -2.13 -37.70
C GLN A 436 -5.07 -3.24 -37.85
N LEU A 437 -5.52 -4.49 -38.04
CA LEU A 437 -4.63 -5.61 -38.27
C LEU A 437 -3.80 -5.43 -39.56
N LYS A 438 -4.38 -4.89 -40.64
CA LYS A 438 -3.64 -4.52 -41.86
C LYS A 438 -2.45 -3.63 -41.53
N PHE A 439 -2.68 -2.50 -40.87
CA PHE A 439 -1.60 -1.55 -40.56
C PHE A 439 -0.54 -2.16 -39.63
N LYS A 440 -0.98 -2.98 -38.66
CA LYS A 440 -0.08 -3.66 -37.73
C LYS A 440 0.79 -4.71 -38.45
N LEU A 441 0.24 -5.48 -39.39
CA LEU A 441 1.00 -6.43 -40.23
C LEU A 441 1.99 -5.72 -41.16
N LEU A 442 1.58 -4.61 -41.79
CA LEU A 442 2.46 -3.80 -42.63
C LEU A 442 3.67 -3.26 -41.85
N LYS A 443 3.48 -2.86 -40.58
CA LYS A 443 4.59 -2.46 -39.69
C LYS A 443 5.58 -3.59 -39.40
N LEU A 444 5.17 -4.86 -39.53
CA LEU A 444 6.03 -6.03 -39.40
C LEU A 444 6.69 -6.45 -40.72
N GLY A 445 6.50 -5.68 -41.80
CA GLY A 445 6.98 -6.03 -43.14
C GLY A 445 6.14 -7.10 -43.85
N ILE A 446 4.98 -7.46 -43.30
CA ILE A 446 4.07 -8.44 -43.89
C ILE A 446 3.10 -7.68 -44.80
N ARG A 447 3.08 -8.02 -46.10
CA ARG A 447 2.15 -7.41 -47.05
C ARG A 447 0.73 -7.83 -46.69
N ALA A 448 -0.12 -6.86 -46.39
CA ALA A 448 -1.50 -7.10 -46.02
C ALA A 448 -2.45 -6.07 -46.63
N ASP A 449 -3.64 -6.53 -47.01
CA ASP A 449 -4.76 -5.69 -47.43
C ASP A 449 -6.05 -6.10 -46.72
N ALA A 450 -6.92 -5.13 -46.47
CA ALA A 450 -8.19 -5.32 -45.80
C ALA A 450 -9.31 -4.91 -46.75
N PHE A 451 -10.29 -5.79 -46.90
CA PHE A 451 -11.46 -5.62 -47.75
C PHE A 451 -12.66 -5.61 -46.81
N LEU A 452 -13.26 -4.43 -46.67
CA LEU A 452 -14.14 -4.08 -45.56
C LEU A 452 -15.63 -4.13 -45.95
N THR A 453 -15.91 -4.34 -47.24
CA THR A 453 -17.26 -4.46 -47.79
C THR A 453 -17.36 -5.69 -48.69
N PRO A 454 -18.56 -6.27 -48.88
CA PRO A 454 -18.74 -7.43 -49.76
C PRO A 454 -18.20 -7.20 -51.18
N TYR A 455 -18.46 -6.02 -51.74
CA TYR A 455 -17.95 -5.63 -53.06
C TYR A 455 -16.41 -5.62 -53.13
N GLN A 456 -15.74 -5.08 -52.11
CA GLN A 456 -14.28 -5.10 -52.05
C GLN A 456 -13.73 -6.52 -51.95
N MET A 457 -14.38 -7.39 -51.18
CA MET A 457 -13.98 -8.80 -51.06
C MET A 457 -14.15 -9.52 -52.40
N GLU A 458 -15.27 -9.35 -53.10
CA GLU A 458 -15.52 -9.95 -54.42
C GLU A 458 -14.46 -9.53 -55.45
N MET A 459 -14.07 -8.25 -55.48
CA MET A 459 -13.00 -7.76 -56.36
C MET A 459 -11.65 -8.40 -56.04
N SER A 460 -11.35 -8.61 -54.75
CA SER A 460 -10.08 -9.20 -54.30
C SER A 460 -9.90 -10.66 -54.70
N VAL A 461 -10.99 -11.38 -54.99
CA VAL A 461 -10.92 -12.80 -55.39
C VAL A 461 -10.09 -12.99 -56.66
N GLN A 462 -10.13 -12.03 -57.60
CA GLN A 462 -9.39 -12.11 -58.87
C GLN A 462 -7.86 -12.05 -58.70
N THR A 463 -7.38 -11.59 -57.54
CA THR A 463 -5.95 -11.46 -57.23
C THR A 463 -5.45 -12.53 -56.25
N LEU A 464 -6.30 -13.48 -55.86
CA LEU A 464 -5.92 -14.57 -54.98
C LEU A 464 -4.93 -15.52 -55.64
N THR A 465 -3.92 -15.96 -54.88
CA THR A 465 -2.95 -16.97 -55.31
C THR A 465 -2.77 -18.02 -54.22
N ARG A 466 -2.16 -19.17 -54.55
CA ARG A 466 -1.82 -20.20 -53.55
C ARG A 466 -0.86 -19.72 -52.44
N LYS A 467 -0.22 -18.56 -52.64
CA LYS A 467 0.65 -17.90 -51.66
C LYS A 467 -0.06 -16.78 -50.89
N THR A 468 -1.38 -16.65 -51.03
CA THR A 468 -2.18 -15.72 -50.24
C THR A 468 -2.77 -16.44 -49.02
N ALA A 469 -2.62 -15.85 -47.83
CA ALA A 469 -3.39 -16.23 -46.66
C ALA A 469 -4.62 -15.32 -46.55
N VAL A 470 -5.79 -15.88 -46.26
CA VAL A 470 -7.04 -15.14 -46.12
C VAL A 470 -7.57 -15.30 -44.71
N VAL A 471 -7.79 -14.18 -44.01
CA VAL A 471 -8.31 -14.13 -42.65
C VAL A 471 -9.73 -13.58 -42.68
N GLY A 472 -10.71 -14.38 -42.28
CA GLY A 472 -12.10 -13.96 -42.13
C GLY A 472 -12.42 -13.63 -40.68
N LEU A 473 -12.99 -12.45 -40.42
CA LEU A 473 -13.35 -11.96 -39.09
C LEU A 473 -14.86 -11.80 -38.99
N ASN A 474 -15.49 -12.58 -38.11
CA ASN A 474 -16.88 -12.38 -37.70
C ASN A 474 -17.13 -13.07 -36.35
N THR A 475 -17.60 -12.34 -35.34
CA THR A 475 -17.78 -12.88 -33.99
C THR A 475 -18.67 -14.11 -34.01
N THR A 476 -19.90 -14.00 -34.52
CA THR A 476 -20.87 -15.11 -34.50
C THR A 476 -20.50 -16.24 -35.47
N GLY A 477 -19.76 -15.93 -36.53
CA GLY A 477 -19.33 -16.86 -37.57
C GLY A 477 -20.39 -17.16 -38.64
N TYR A 478 -21.42 -16.31 -38.77
CA TYR A 478 -22.58 -16.50 -39.67
C TYR A 478 -22.70 -15.49 -40.82
N ALA A 479 -21.77 -14.53 -40.93
CA ALA A 479 -21.74 -13.57 -42.04
C ALA A 479 -21.48 -14.25 -43.39
N GLN A 480 -22.54 -14.46 -44.19
CA GLN A 480 -22.49 -15.22 -45.45
C GLN A 480 -21.51 -14.64 -46.46
N GLU A 481 -21.37 -13.32 -46.47
CA GLU A 481 -20.45 -12.59 -47.33
C GLU A 481 -19.00 -12.95 -47.00
N VAL A 482 -18.64 -13.03 -45.72
CA VAL A 482 -17.28 -13.42 -45.29
C VAL A 482 -17.05 -14.91 -45.52
N ILE A 483 -18.04 -15.75 -45.20
CA ILE A 483 -17.96 -17.22 -45.36
C ILE A 483 -17.76 -17.59 -46.83
N GLY A 484 -18.58 -17.07 -47.73
CA GLY A 484 -18.49 -17.38 -49.16
C GLY A 484 -17.15 -16.97 -49.77
N MET A 485 -16.56 -15.88 -49.29
CA MET A 485 -15.23 -15.43 -49.73
C MET A 485 -14.12 -16.33 -49.18
N LEU A 486 -14.22 -16.81 -47.94
CA LEU A 486 -13.27 -17.81 -47.41
C LEU A 486 -13.35 -19.13 -48.16
N GLU A 487 -14.55 -19.64 -48.45
CA GLU A 487 -14.73 -20.86 -49.25
C GLU A 487 -14.14 -20.72 -50.66
N THR A 488 -14.32 -19.54 -51.27
CA THR A 488 -13.75 -19.22 -52.59
C THR A 488 -12.23 -19.20 -52.53
N ALA A 489 -11.65 -18.58 -51.49
CA ALA A 489 -10.20 -18.58 -51.28
C ALA A 489 -9.64 -20.00 -51.07
N LYS A 490 -10.36 -20.85 -50.32
CA LYS A 490 -10.01 -22.26 -50.12
C LYS A 490 -10.01 -23.04 -51.43
N LYS A 491 -11.04 -22.85 -52.28
CA LYS A 491 -11.10 -23.46 -53.63
C LYS A 491 -9.96 -22.98 -54.54
N ALA A 492 -9.50 -21.73 -54.40
CA ALA A 492 -8.33 -21.20 -55.09
C ALA A 492 -6.99 -21.74 -54.55
N GLY A 493 -7.01 -22.55 -53.48
CA GLY A 493 -5.84 -23.14 -52.85
C GLY A 493 -5.11 -22.20 -51.89
N CYS A 494 -5.75 -21.10 -51.46
CA CYS A 494 -5.24 -20.22 -50.41
C CYS A 494 -5.35 -20.90 -49.05
N LYS A 495 -4.58 -20.42 -48.08
CA LYS A 495 -4.74 -20.81 -46.67
C LYS A 495 -5.79 -19.93 -46.00
N THR A 496 -6.79 -20.53 -45.36
CA THR A 496 -7.89 -19.78 -44.74
C THR A 496 -7.81 -19.83 -43.21
N ILE A 497 -8.00 -18.68 -42.57
CA ILE A 497 -7.98 -18.50 -41.13
C ILE A 497 -9.30 -17.83 -40.73
N GLY A 498 -10.01 -18.38 -39.75
CA GLY A 498 -11.28 -17.82 -39.26
C GLY A 498 -11.14 -17.35 -37.83
N ILE A 499 -11.55 -16.11 -37.56
CA ILE A 499 -11.65 -15.55 -36.21
C ILE A 499 -13.13 -15.42 -35.85
N THR A 500 -13.56 -16.19 -34.85
CA THR A 500 -14.98 -16.29 -34.42
C THR A 500 -15.07 -16.77 -32.97
N SER A 501 -16.21 -16.56 -32.30
CA SER A 501 -16.47 -17.13 -30.98
C SER A 501 -17.02 -18.54 -31.01
N GLN A 502 -17.57 -18.98 -32.14
CA GLN A 502 -18.27 -20.25 -32.23
C GLN A 502 -17.42 -21.30 -32.96
N GLN A 503 -17.04 -22.33 -32.21
CA GLN A 503 -16.18 -23.43 -32.67
C GLN A 503 -16.74 -24.19 -33.88
N ASP A 504 -18.07 -24.33 -33.94
CA ASP A 504 -18.78 -25.08 -34.99
C ASP A 504 -19.55 -24.17 -35.96
N SER A 505 -19.18 -22.90 -36.06
CA SER A 505 -19.81 -21.96 -37.01
C SER A 505 -19.47 -22.27 -38.47
N PRO A 506 -20.28 -21.83 -39.45
CA PRO A 506 -19.94 -21.91 -40.87
C PRO A 506 -18.56 -21.29 -41.20
N LEU A 507 -18.22 -20.16 -40.59
CA LEU A 507 -16.91 -19.53 -40.77
C LEU A 507 -15.77 -20.45 -40.27
N ALA A 508 -15.95 -21.10 -39.12
CA ALA A 508 -14.97 -22.04 -38.60
C ALA A 508 -14.75 -23.24 -39.54
N HIS A 509 -15.83 -23.76 -40.15
CA HIS A 509 -15.75 -24.85 -41.14
C HIS A 509 -15.09 -24.43 -42.47
N ALA A 510 -15.29 -23.18 -42.89
CA ALA A 510 -14.64 -22.61 -44.08
C ALA A 510 -13.13 -22.35 -43.87
N SER A 511 -12.62 -22.48 -42.64
CA SER A 511 -11.25 -22.13 -42.27
C SER A 511 -10.34 -23.35 -42.11
N ASP A 512 -9.08 -23.25 -42.52
CA ASP A 512 -8.04 -24.25 -42.24
C ASP A 512 -7.48 -24.12 -40.81
N LEU A 513 -7.42 -22.90 -40.29
CA LEU A 513 -7.09 -22.58 -38.90
C LEU A 513 -8.23 -21.78 -38.27
N ARG A 514 -8.63 -22.15 -37.07
CA ARG A 514 -9.71 -21.52 -36.31
C ARG A 514 -9.10 -20.84 -35.10
N LEU A 515 -9.32 -19.54 -34.97
CA LEU A 515 -8.91 -18.76 -33.80
C LEU A 515 -10.16 -18.33 -33.05
N LEU A 516 -10.31 -18.82 -31.83
CA LEU A 516 -11.48 -18.53 -31.00
C LEU A 516 -11.32 -17.24 -30.21
N ILE A 517 -12.39 -16.45 -30.14
CA ILE A 517 -12.50 -15.25 -29.28
C ILE A 517 -13.73 -15.35 -28.38
N PRO A 518 -13.70 -14.82 -27.15
CA PRO A 518 -14.91 -14.68 -26.34
C PRO A 518 -15.95 -13.79 -27.02
N SER A 519 -17.24 -14.05 -26.79
CA SER A 519 -18.36 -13.20 -27.25
C SER A 519 -19.13 -12.55 -26.08
N ALA A 520 -20.07 -11.65 -26.39
CA ALA A 520 -20.93 -11.07 -25.36
C ALA A 520 -21.78 -12.13 -24.64
N GLY A 521 -22.35 -13.10 -25.37
CA GLY A 521 -23.15 -14.19 -24.78
C GLY A 521 -22.34 -15.14 -23.88
N ASP A 522 -21.02 -15.10 -24.02
CA ASP A 522 -20.09 -15.85 -23.20
C ASP A 522 -19.78 -15.16 -21.86
N ILE A 523 -19.98 -13.85 -21.75
CA ILE A 523 -19.48 -13.05 -20.64
C ILE A 523 -20.68 -12.56 -19.82
N ALA A 524 -20.61 -12.71 -18.50
CA ALA A 524 -21.61 -12.12 -17.62
C ALA A 524 -21.43 -10.59 -17.60
N GLY A 525 -22.26 -9.87 -18.35
CA GLY A 525 -22.27 -8.40 -18.41
C GLY A 525 -22.83 -7.88 -19.74
N ASP A 526 -23.44 -6.69 -19.71
CA ASP A 526 -23.93 -6.00 -20.90
C ASP A 526 -22.89 -4.95 -21.32
N SER A 527 -22.05 -5.28 -22.31
CA SER A 527 -21.06 -4.34 -22.84
C SER A 527 -21.10 -4.31 -24.35
N SER A 528 -21.33 -3.12 -24.90
CA SER A 528 -21.49 -2.89 -26.33
C SER A 528 -20.21 -3.03 -27.15
N SER A 529 -19.04 -3.16 -26.53
CA SER A 529 -17.75 -3.19 -27.24
C SER A 529 -16.91 -4.45 -27.00
N ILE A 530 -17.50 -5.46 -26.34
CA ILE A 530 -16.74 -6.62 -25.86
C ILE A 530 -16.26 -7.51 -27.00
N GLU A 531 -17.00 -7.55 -28.12
CA GLU A 531 -16.66 -8.37 -29.28
C GLU A 531 -15.45 -7.80 -30.03
N GLU A 532 -15.43 -6.48 -30.26
CA GLU A 532 -14.29 -5.81 -30.89
C GLU A 532 -13.05 -5.86 -30.00
N VAL A 533 -13.22 -5.64 -28.69
CA VAL A 533 -12.11 -5.72 -27.74
C VAL A 533 -11.53 -7.14 -27.70
N SER A 534 -12.38 -8.17 -27.72
CA SER A 534 -11.91 -9.56 -27.77
C SER A 534 -11.08 -9.82 -29.04
N ALA A 535 -11.55 -9.36 -30.19
CA ALA A 535 -10.81 -9.50 -31.44
C ALA A 535 -9.50 -8.68 -31.45
N LEU A 536 -9.50 -7.46 -30.91
CA LEU A 536 -8.30 -6.63 -30.78
C LEU A 536 -7.26 -7.23 -29.84
N TYR A 537 -7.70 -7.81 -28.72
CA TYR A 537 -6.84 -8.52 -27.79
C TYR A 537 -6.14 -9.70 -28.48
N LEU A 538 -6.89 -10.51 -29.24
CA LEU A 538 -6.32 -11.59 -30.04
C LEU A 538 -5.33 -11.05 -31.09
N VAL A 539 -5.64 -9.95 -31.77
CA VAL A 539 -4.73 -9.29 -32.72
C VAL A 539 -3.40 -8.93 -32.06
N ASP A 540 -3.40 -8.41 -30.83
CA ASP A 540 -2.16 -8.09 -30.12
C ASP A 540 -1.34 -9.34 -29.78
N ILE A 541 -1.99 -10.45 -29.44
CA ILE A 541 -1.32 -11.75 -29.26
C ILE A 541 -0.68 -12.19 -30.57
N ILE A 542 -1.44 -12.18 -31.68
CA ILE A 542 -0.97 -12.55 -33.01
C ILE A 542 0.30 -11.76 -33.38
N LEU A 543 0.31 -10.46 -33.13
CA LEU A 543 1.44 -9.60 -33.47
C LEU A 543 2.67 -9.88 -32.62
N LYS A 544 2.50 -10.16 -31.32
CA LYS A 544 3.61 -10.53 -30.44
C LYS A 544 4.24 -11.85 -30.89
N GLU A 545 3.42 -12.83 -31.27
CA GLU A 545 3.89 -14.11 -31.75
C GLU A 545 4.58 -14.03 -33.12
N LEU A 546 4.02 -13.25 -34.06
CA LEU A 546 4.67 -12.99 -35.36
C LEU A 546 6.02 -12.28 -35.18
N GLN A 547 6.09 -11.28 -34.28
CA GLN A 547 7.35 -10.59 -33.94
C GLN A 547 8.39 -11.55 -33.34
N ALA A 548 7.97 -12.45 -32.43
CA ALA A 548 8.86 -13.43 -31.84
C ALA A 548 9.40 -14.41 -32.89
N GLY A 549 8.54 -14.88 -33.80
CA GLY A 549 8.91 -15.75 -34.91
C GLY A 549 9.92 -15.11 -35.87
N LEU A 550 9.72 -13.83 -36.23
CA LEU A 550 10.64 -13.09 -37.09
C LEU A 550 12.04 -12.97 -36.46
N LYS A 551 12.14 -12.62 -35.17
CA LYS A 551 13.42 -12.55 -34.44
C LYS A 551 14.15 -13.89 -34.35
N GLN A 552 13.41 -15.00 -34.22
CA GLN A 552 14.02 -16.33 -34.24
C GLN A 552 14.59 -16.69 -35.61
N LYS A 553 13.95 -16.25 -36.70
CA LYS A 553 14.42 -16.45 -38.06
C LYS A 553 15.70 -15.65 -38.35
N GLU A 554 15.74 -14.38 -37.97
CA GLU A 554 16.94 -13.53 -38.06
C GLU A 554 18.13 -14.12 -37.30
N ARG A 555 17.91 -14.67 -36.10
CA ARG A 555 18.97 -15.35 -35.32
C ARG A 555 19.47 -16.65 -35.97
N LYS A 556 18.64 -17.36 -36.73
CA LYS A 556 19.03 -18.59 -37.44
C LYS A 556 19.72 -18.33 -38.77
N GLU A 557 19.58 -17.14 -39.35
CA GLU A 557 20.29 -16.74 -40.58
C GLU A 557 21.69 -16.13 -40.28
N ILE A 558 22.00 -15.85 -39.00
CA ILE A 558 23.29 -15.32 -38.52
C ILE A 558 24.23 -16.43 -38.00
N ILE A 559 23.71 -17.65 -37.81
CA ILE A 559 24.47 -18.86 -37.42
C ILE A 559 24.55 -19.78 -38.63
#